data_AF-A0A316U0P8-F1
#
_entry.id   AF-A0A316U0P8-F1
#
_cell.length_a   1.000
_cell.length_b   1.000
_cell.length_c   1.000
_cell.angle_alpha   90.00
_cell.angle_beta   90.00
_cell.angle_gamma   90.00
#
_symmetry.space_group_name_H-M   'P 1'
#
loop_
_entity.id
_entity.type
_entity.pdbx_description
1 polymer ?
#
loop_
_entity_poly.entity_id
_entity_poly.type
_entity_poly.pdbx_seq_one_letter_code
_entity_poly.pdbx_strand_id
1 'polypeptide(L)'
;ASGDESSGRDLPAEQKKRENMALQADVISDAPPELHQRSVRIFKPAKTPNSSGKAGTNHWRVDWDILQGSARWENPLIGWASSADYMQGTSLKFRTREDAIHFCEKQGWDYLVTEPHYARIGVKSYAANYQHSPGKLRI
;
A
#
# COMPACT_ATOMS: atom_id res chain seq x y z
N ALA A 1 46.71 -13.36 36.96
CA ALA A 1 46.21 -13.55 35.58
C ALA A 1 44.88 -12.82 35.47
N SER A 2 44.92 -11.59 34.97
CA SER A 2 43.76 -10.73 34.74
C SER A 2 42.94 -11.31 33.59
N GLY A 3 41.77 -11.86 33.91
CA GLY A 3 40.80 -12.33 32.93
C GLY A 3 40.12 -11.14 32.26
N ASP A 4 40.26 -11.10 30.94
CA ASP A 4 39.83 -10.06 30.03
C ASP A 4 38.31 -10.05 29.80
N GLU A 5 37.84 -8.92 29.32
CA GLU A 5 36.54 -8.30 29.52
C GLU A 5 35.31 -9.08 29.00
N SER A 6 34.21 -8.89 29.75
CA SER A 6 32.85 -9.23 29.33
C SER A 6 32.47 -8.46 28.07
N SER A 7 32.62 -9.08 26.89
CA SER A 7 32.06 -8.55 25.65
C SER A 7 30.53 -8.59 25.77
N GLY A 8 29.92 -7.44 26.10
CA GLY A 8 28.47 -7.28 26.14
C GLY A 8 27.87 -7.63 24.79
N ARG A 9 26.76 -8.39 24.80
CA ARG A 9 26.00 -8.69 23.58
C ARG A 9 25.57 -7.38 22.94
N ASP A 10 26.08 -7.10 21.75
CA ASP A 10 25.75 -5.89 21.00
C ASP A 10 24.39 -6.05 20.32
N LEU A 11 23.33 -5.91 21.12
CA LEU A 11 21.93 -6.10 20.71
C LEU A 11 21.55 -5.26 19.47
N PRO A 12 21.99 -3.99 19.31
CA PRO A 12 21.70 -3.20 18.12
C PRO A 12 22.30 -3.78 16.83
N ALA A 13 23.55 -4.29 16.90
CA ALA A 13 24.20 -4.91 15.75
C ALA A 13 23.55 -6.25 15.39
N GLU A 14 23.16 -7.04 16.39
CA GLU A 14 22.43 -8.29 16.21
C GLU A 14 21.01 -8.07 15.65
N GLN A 15 20.32 -7.02 16.09
CA GLN A 15 19.04 -6.56 15.54
C GLN A 15 19.17 -6.26 14.04
N LYS A 16 20.20 -5.49 13.67
CA LYS A 16 20.50 -5.14 12.27
C LYS A 16 20.90 -6.37 11.44
N LYS A 17 21.54 -7.37 12.06
CA LYS A 17 21.87 -8.65 11.44
C LYS A 17 20.64 -9.54 11.23
N ARG A 18 19.67 -9.51 12.16
CA ARG A 18 18.35 -10.18 12.03
C ARG A 18 17.45 -9.49 11.01
N GLU A 19 17.55 -8.17 10.86
CA GLU A 19 16.95 -7.44 9.75
C GLU A 19 17.51 -7.91 8.40
N ASN A 20 18.83 -8.13 8.31
CA ASN A 20 19.49 -8.62 7.09
C ASN A 20 19.35 -10.13 6.86
N MET A 21 19.13 -10.92 7.91
CA MET A 21 18.82 -12.34 7.81
C MET A 21 17.32 -12.50 7.59
N ALA A 22 16.87 -12.14 6.38
CA ALA A 22 15.52 -12.39 5.92
C ALA A 22 15.28 -13.91 5.83
N LEU A 23 14.94 -14.56 6.94
CA LEU A 23 14.11 -15.76 6.84
C LEU A 23 12.82 -15.29 6.16
N GLN A 24 12.54 -15.82 4.97
CA GLN A 24 11.30 -15.54 4.27
C GLN A 24 10.15 -15.82 5.24
N ALA A 25 9.41 -14.78 5.61
CA ALA A 25 8.27 -14.91 6.50
C ALA A 25 7.22 -15.85 5.90
N ASP A 26 7.22 -15.97 4.57
CA ASP A 26 6.48 -16.96 3.80
C ASP A 26 6.53 -18.36 4.45
N VAL A 27 7.74 -18.88 4.71
CA VAL A 27 7.97 -20.22 5.27
C VAL A 27 7.39 -20.39 6.68
N ILE A 28 7.25 -19.30 7.44
CA ILE A 28 6.79 -19.32 8.83
C ILE A 28 5.29 -18.96 8.93
N SER A 29 4.78 -18.22 7.95
CA SER A 29 3.44 -17.62 8.00
C SER A 29 2.30 -18.63 7.86
N ASP A 30 2.60 -19.88 7.49
CA ASP A 30 1.64 -20.92 7.12
C ASP A 30 0.60 -20.45 6.09
N ALA A 31 0.95 -19.42 5.29
CA ALA A 31 0.09 -18.94 4.22
C ALA A 31 0.01 -20.01 3.12
N PRO A 32 -1.18 -20.20 2.51
CA PRO A 32 -1.30 -21.13 1.40
C PRO A 32 -0.43 -20.65 0.22
N PRO A 33 0.31 -21.56 -0.46
CA PRO A 33 1.22 -21.19 -1.55
C PRO A 33 0.50 -20.62 -2.76
N GLU A 34 -0.82 -20.84 -2.86
CA GLU A 34 -1.70 -20.24 -3.86
C GLU A 34 -1.71 -18.70 -3.78
N LEU A 35 -1.34 -18.12 -2.64
CA LEU A 35 -1.26 -16.68 -2.46
C LEU A 35 -0.24 -16.02 -3.41
N HIS A 36 0.80 -16.75 -3.83
CA HIS A 36 1.82 -16.29 -4.76
C HIS A 36 1.35 -16.25 -6.22
N GLN A 37 0.21 -16.88 -6.55
CA GLN A 37 -0.29 -16.91 -7.93
C GLN A 37 -0.83 -15.56 -8.41
N ARG A 38 -0.98 -14.59 -7.50
CA ARG A 38 -1.49 -13.25 -7.80
C ARG A 38 -0.50 -12.18 -7.39
N SER A 39 -0.46 -11.12 -8.18
CA SER A 39 0.30 -9.94 -7.85
C SER A 39 -0.41 -9.08 -6.80
N VAL A 40 0.39 -8.35 -6.04
CA VAL A 40 -0.04 -7.38 -5.05
C VAL A 40 0.18 -5.98 -5.59
N ARG A 41 -0.77 -5.07 -5.36
CA ARG A 41 -0.67 -3.67 -5.72
C ARG A 41 -0.34 -2.81 -4.51
N ILE A 42 0.76 -2.07 -4.59
CA ILE A 42 1.17 -1.08 -3.61
C ILE A 42 0.83 0.31 -4.16
N PHE A 43 -0.09 1.02 -3.53
CA PHE A 43 -0.55 2.33 -4.02
C PHE A 43 -1.02 3.25 -2.88
N LYS A 44 -1.09 4.55 -3.13
CA LYS A 44 -1.86 5.46 -2.27
C LYS A 44 -3.27 5.62 -2.83
N PRO A 45 -4.32 5.44 -2.00
CA PRO A 45 -5.68 5.66 -2.45
C PRO A 45 -5.87 7.06 -3.04
N ALA A 46 -6.51 7.13 -4.21
CA ALA A 46 -6.86 8.40 -4.82
C ALA A 46 -7.91 9.14 -3.98
N LYS A 47 -7.89 10.48 -4.06
CA LYS A 47 -8.93 11.30 -3.44
C LYS A 47 -10.28 11.00 -4.11
N THR A 48 -11.31 10.75 -3.31
CA THR A 48 -12.68 10.58 -3.83
C THR A 48 -13.19 11.89 -4.44
N PRO A 49 -13.64 11.92 -5.71
CA PRO A 49 -14.10 13.16 -6.35
C PRO A 49 -15.29 13.82 -5.63
N ASN A 50 -16.14 13.00 -5.01
CA ASN A 50 -17.35 13.44 -4.32
C ASN A 50 -17.06 14.16 -3.00
N SER A 51 -15.85 14.03 -2.43
CA SER A 51 -15.51 14.63 -1.14
C SER A 51 -14.27 15.50 -1.24
N SER A 52 -14.23 16.57 -0.44
CA SER A 52 -13.05 17.44 -0.39
C SER A 52 -11.93 16.92 0.53
N GLY A 53 -12.24 15.95 1.39
CA GLY A 53 -11.33 15.41 2.40
C GLY A 53 -10.12 14.68 1.79
N LYS A 54 -8.99 14.76 2.49
CA LYS A 54 -7.71 14.13 2.07
C LYS A 54 -7.15 13.14 3.10
N ALA A 55 -7.83 12.90 4.22
CA ALA A 55 -7.31 12.06 5.30
C ALA A 55 -7.05 10.61 4.83
N GLY A 56 -7.91 10.07 3.97
CA GLY A 56 -7.81 8.70 3.45
C GLY A 56 -6.75 8.48 2.37
N THR A 57 -6.03 9.52 1.93
CA THR A 57 -5.01 9.41 0.86
C THR A 57 -3.57 9.39 1.40
N ASN A 58 -3.39 9.48 2.73
CA ASN A 58 -2.09 9.68 3.35
C ASN A 58 -1.30 8.38 3.56
N HIS A 59 -1.99 7.25 3.71
CA HIS A 59 -1.37 5.94 3.90
C HIS A 59 -1.13 5.23 2.57
N TRP A 60 -0.10 4.40 2.55
CA TRP A 60 0.08 3.40 1.50
C TRP A 60 -0.82 2.21 1.77
N ARG A 61 -1.38 1.64 0.71
CA ARG A 61 -2.23 0.46 0.76
C ARG A 61 -1.61 -0.64 -0.08
N VAL A 62 -1.70 -1.84 0.46
CA VAL A 62 -1.32 -3.08 -0.20
C VAL A 62 -2.61 -3.89 -0.37
N ASP A 63 -3.04 -4.06 -1.62
CA ASP A 63 -4.23 -4.81 -1.99
C ASP A 63 -3.84 -5.93 -2.97
N TRP A 64 -4.54 -7.06 -2.89
CA TRP A 64 -4.33 -8.20 -3.79
C TRP A 64 -5.14 -8.03 -5.08
N ASP A 65 -4.58 -8.50 -6.18
CA ASP A 65 -5.37 -8.64 -7.41
C ASP A 65 -6.43 -9.74 -7.28
N ILE A 66 -7.48 -9.63 -8.08
CA ILE A 66 -8.61 -10.57 -8.05
C ILE A 66 -8.15 -11.91 -8.63
N LEU A 67 -8.31 -12.98 -7.85
CA LEU A 67 -8.02 -14.33 -8.33
C LEU A 67 -9.01 -14.73 -9.44
N GLN A 68 -8.49 -15.07 -10.61
CA GLN A 68 -9.30 -15.53 -11.74
C GLN A 68 -9.99 -16.85 -11.39
N GLY A 69 -11.31 -16.93 -11.61
CA GLY A 69 -12.13 -18.11 -11.27
C GLY A 69 -12.68 -18.15 -9.84
N SER A 70 -12.10 -17.38 -8.91
CA SER A 70 -12.62 -17.22 -7.53
C SER A 70 -13.15 -15.80 -7.24
N ALA A 71 -13.30 -15.00 -8.30
CA ALA A 71 -13.94 -13.69 -8.27
C ALA A 71 -15.41 -13.77 -7.81
N ARG A 72 -16.11 -12.63 -7.73
CA ARG A 72 -17.49 -12.66 -7.26
C ARG A 72 -18.44 -13.32 -8.26
N TRP A 73 -19.32 -14.18 -7.76
CA TRP A 73 -20.44 -14.76 -8.51
C TRP A 73 -21.76 -14.56 -7.76
N GLU A 74 -22.87 -14.66 -8.50
CA GLU A 74 -24.22 -14.56 -7.93
C GLU A 74 -24.63 -15.88 -7.28
N ASN A 75 -25.10 -15.81 -6.04
CA ASN A 75 -25.66 -16.96 -5.35
C ASN A 75 -27.03 -17.34 -5.96
N PRO A 76 -27.23 -18.59 -6.45
CA PRO A 76 -28.45 -18.99 -7.14
C PRO A 76 -29.71 -18.96 -6.26
N LEU A 77 -29.59 -18.90 -4.93
CA LEU A 77 -30.73 -18.87 -4.03
C LEU A 77 -31.24 -17.45 -3.73
N ILE A 78 -30.37 -16.56 -3.24
CA ILE A 78 -30.74 -15.21 -2.75
C ILE A 78 -30.17 -14.07 -3.62
N GLY A 79 -29.24 -14.37 -4.54
CA GLY A 79 -28.62 -13.36 -5.41
C GLY A 79 -27.49 -12.56 -4.75
N TRP A 80 -26.98 -13.00 -3.59
CA TRP A 80 -25.83 -12.36 -2.96
C TRP A 80 -24.54 -12.59 -3.74
N ALA A 81 -23.62 -11.63 -3.66
CA ALA A 81 -22.31 -11.71 -4.28
C ALA A 81 -21.38 -12.62 -3.45
N SER A 82 -21.41 -13.91 -3.74
CA SER A 82 -20.52 -14.92 -3.16
C SER A 82 -19.12 -14.81 -3.75
N SER A 83 -18.11 -15.28 -3.01
CA SER A 83 -16.70 -15.27 -3.42
C SER A 83 -15.95 -16.44 -2.77
N ALA A 84 -14.91 -16.95 -3.44
CA ALA A 84 -13.99 -17.96 -2.92
C ALA A 84 -12.61 -17.34 -2.58
N ASP A 85 -12.40 -16.05 -2.87
CA ASP A 85 -11.15 -15.38 -2.59
C ASP A 85 -11.05 -14.94 -1.13
N TYR A 86 -10.13 -15.58 -0.40
CA TYR A 86 -9.87 -15.35 1.02
C TYR A 86 -9.18 -14.01 1.34
N MET A 87 -8.53 -13.34 0.37
CA MET A 87 -7.92 -12.01 0.61
C MET A 87 -8.77 -10.84 0.11
N GLN A 88 -9.91 -11.08 -0.53
CA GLN A 88 -10.72 -10.01 -1.13
C GLN A 88 -11.24 -8.98 -0.11
N GLY A 89 -11.37 -9.35 1.17
CA GLY A 89 -11.73 -8.44 2.26
C GLY A 89 -10.55 -7.78 2.96
N THR A 90 -9.32 -8.17 2.62
CA THR A 90 -8.10 -7.76 3.33
C THR A 90 -7.44 -6.61 2.58
N SER A 91 -7.08 -5.56 3.32
CA SER A 91 -6.25 -4.47 2.82
C SER A 91 -5.30 -4.04 3.93
N LEU A 92 -4.00 -3.95 3.62
CA LEU A 92 -2.99 -3.55 4.59
C LEU A 92 -2.66 -2.08 4.42
N LYS A 93 -2.41 -1.38 5.53
CA LYS A 93 -2.09 0.05 5.54
C LYS A 93 -0.69 0.26 6.09
N PHE A 94 0.13 0.99 5.34
CA PHE A 94 1.50 1.31 5.69
C PHE A 94 1.72 2.83 5.72
N ARG A 95 2.74 3.26 6.45
CA ARG A 95 3.10 4.69 6.56
C ARG A 95 3.98 5.12 5.39
N THR A 96 4.97 4.30 5.02
CA THR A 96 5.91 4.59 3.94
C THR A 96 5.76 3.58 2.80
N ARG A 97 6.36 3.89 1.65
CA ARG A 97 6.37 2.99 0.48
C ARG A 97 7.30 1.82 0.75
N GLU A 98 8.43 2.14 1.36
CA GLU A 98 9.54 1.25 1.65
C GLU A 98 9.10 0.17 2.65
N ASP A 99 8.31 0.53 3.68
CA ASP A 99 7.74 -0.45 4.62
C ASP A 99 6.83 -1.47 3.90
N ALA A 100 6.04 -1.00 2.94
CA ALA A 100 5.13 -1.85 2.18
C ALA A 100 5.90 -2.79 1.24
N ILE A 101 6.94 -2.29 0.58
CA ILE A 101 7.83 -3.08 -0.29
C ILE A 101 8.55 -4.14 0.54
N HIS A 102 9.19 -3.74 1.63
CA HIS A 102 9.91 -4.65 2.52
C HIS A 102 8.99 -5.73 3.09
N PHE A 103 7.73 -5.39 3.41
CA PHE A 103 6.75 -6.39 3.83
C PHE A 103 6.45 -7.41 2.72
N CYS A 104 6.22 -6.97 1.48
CA CYS A 104 5.95 -7.88 0.36
C CYS A 104 7.17 -8.75 0.03
N GLU A 105 8.38 -8.18 0.03
CA GLU A 105 9.64 -8.91 -0.20
C GLU A 105 9.88 -9.97 0.89
N LYS A 106 9.60 -9.64 2.15
CA LYS A 106 9.72 -10.59 3.26
C LYS A 106 8.74 -11.76 3.14
N GLN A 107 7.55 -11.52 2.58
CA GLN A 107 6.53 -12.55 2.32
C GLN A 107 6.72 -13.24 0.96
N GLY A 108 7.67 -12.82 0.13
CA GLY A 108 7.89 -13.41 -1.20
C GLY A 108 6.78 -13.11 -2.22
N TRP A 109 6.02 -12.04 -2.04
CA TRP A 109 4.91 -11.71 -2.94
C TRP A 109 5.35 -10.82 -4.10
N ASP A 110 4.93 -11.17 -5.32
CA ASP A 110 5.10 -10.31 -6.49
C ASP A 110 4.29 -9.02 -6.34
N TYR A 111 4.94 -7.88 -6.49
CA TYR A 111 4.31 -6.57 -6.26
C TYR A 111 4.45 -5.60 -7.43
N LEU A 112 3.44 -4.75 -7.58
CA LEU A 112 3.41 -3.62 -8.53
C LEU A 112 3.21 -2.33 -7.76
N VAL A 113 4.15 -1.40 -7.89
CA VAL A 113 4.06 -0.09 -7.23
C VAL A 113 3.45 0.94 -8.17
N THR A 114 2.30 1.49 -7.79
CA THR A 114 1.69 2.64 -8.48
C THR A 114 2.01 3.92 -7.72
N GLU A 115 2.72 4.83 -8.38
CA GLU A 115 3.04 6.12 -7.78
C GLU A 115 1.81 7.04 -7.68
N PRO A 116 1.66 7.76 -6.56
CA PRO A 116 0.55 8.69 -6.37
C PRO A 116 0.61 9.86 -7.36
N HIS A 117 -0.51 10.13 -8.03
CA HIS A 117 -0.64 11.33 -8.85
C HIS A 117 -1.06 12.54 -7.98
N TYR A 118 -0.14 13.49 -7.82
CA TYR A 118 -0.41 14.70 -7.04
C TYR A 118 -1.06 15.80 -7.89
N ALA A 119 -2.14 16.38 -7.37
CA ALA A 119 -2.76 17.53 -7.99
C ALA A 119 -1.83 18.76 -7.89
N ARG A 120 -1.58 19.40 -9.03
CA ARG A 120 -0.83 20.67 -9.08
C ARG A 120 -1.68 21.79 -8.46
N ILE A 121 -1.15 22.43 -7.42
CA ILE A 121 -1.80 23.59 -6.78
C ILE A 121 -1.25 24.86 -7.43
N GLY A 122 -2.03 25.48 -8.31
CA GLY A 122 -1.70 26.79 -8.87
C GLY A 122 -1.96 27.93 -7.87
N VAL A 123 -1.32 29.08 -8.09
CA VAL A 123 -1.60 30.31 -7.33
C VAL A 123 -3.02 30.76 -7.65
N LYS A 124 -3.84 30.89 -6.61
CA LYS A 124 -5.22 31.37 -6.71
C LYS A 124 -5.30 32.73 -6.02
N SER A 125 -5.66 33.77 -6.77
CA SER A 125 -5.90 35.11 -6.23
C SER A 125 -7.36 35.48 -6.47
N TYR A 126 -8.07 35.87 -5.41
CA TYR A 126 -9.46 36.33 -5.55
C TYR A 126 -9.57 37.61 -6.39
N ALA A 127 -8.54 38.48 -6.35
CA ALA A 127 -8.47 39.69 -7.16
C ALA A 127 -8.41 39.39 -8.67
N ALA A 128 -7.93 38.21 -9.07
CA ALA A 128 -7.90 37.79 -10.47
C ALA A 128 -9.32 37.68 -11.07
N ASN A 129 -10.35 37.49 -10.23
CA ASN A 129 -11.74 37.44 -10.68
C ASN A 129 -12.26 38.78 -11.22
N TYR A 130 -11.61 39.91 -10.90
CA TYR A 130 -12.05 41.27 -11.25
C TYR A 130 -11.04 42.05 -12.11
N GLN A 131 -10.15 41.36 -12.83
CA GLN A 131 -9.19 42.02 -13.70
C GLN A 131 -9.89 42.72 -14.87
N HIS A 132 -9.51 43.96 -15.14
CA HIS A 132 -10.03 44.70 -16.27
C HIS A 132 -9.52 44.10 -17.60
N SER A 133 -10.44 43.64 -18.44
CA SER A 133 -10.14 43.24 -19.82
C SER A 133 -10.62 44.32 -20.80
N PRO A 134 -9.75 44.90 -21.63
CA PRO A 134 -10.14 45.95 -22.58
C PRO A 134 -10.94 45.42 -23.80
N GLY A 135 -11.04 44.10 -23.97
CA GLY A 135 -11.77 43.45 -25.07
C GLY A 135 -13.09 42.82 -24.65
N LYS A 136 -13.72 42.08 -25.58
CA LYS A 136 -14.94 41.30 -25.28
C LYS A 136 -14.63 40.23 -24.22
N LEU A 137 -15.39 40.25 -23.13
CA LEU A 137 -15.24 39.33 -22.02
C LEU A 137 -15.38 37.87 -22.51
N ARG A 138 -14.41 37.03 -22.17
CA ARG A 138 -14.49 35.58 -22.43
C ARG A 138 -15.26 34.98 -21.26
N ILE A 139 -16.52 34.63 -21.50
CA ILE A 139 -17.32 33.79 -20.62
C ILE A 139 -16.98 32.33 -20.93
#